data_AF-A0A819QRE0-F1
#
_entry.id   AF-A0A819QRE0-F1
#
_cell.length_a   1.000
_cell.length_b   1.000
_cell.length_c   1.000
_cell.angle_alpha   90.00
_cell.angle_beta   90.00
_cell.angle_gamma   90.00
#
_symmetry.space_group_name_H-M   'P 1'
#
loop_
_entity.id
_entity.type
_entity.pdbx_description
1 polymer ?
#
loop_
_entity_poly.entity_id
_entity_poly.type
_entity_poly.pdbx_seq_one_letter_code
_entity_poly.pdbx_strand_id
1 'polypeptide(L)'
;FGIPHGICSCLTLARIVAIQAKYLPDAEVKQLASLLPFITKIMPHQQVDNPREQALRVAEAITQLIADLGLTSTLREYQVPTSSFEGIVERALPDGKADVRYNDFVTLLENIY
;
A
#
# COMPACT_ATOMS: atom_id res chain seq x y z
N PHE A 1 -10.74 -16.16 0.64
CA PHE A 1 -10.19 -16.45 1.98
C PHE A 1 -11.05 -15.94 3.14
N GLY A 2 -12.28 -15.43 2.91
CA GLY A 2 -13.18 -15.04 4.02
C GLY A 2 -12.75 -13.81 4.84
N ILE A 3 -11.71 -13.09 4.40
CA ILE A 3 -11.23 -11.86 5.05
C ILE A 3 -12.28 -10.76 4.87
N PRO A 4 -12.72 -10.07 5.94
CA PRO A 4 -13.63 -8.94 5.82
C PRO A 4 -13.05 -7.87 4.90
N HIS A 5 -13.88 -7.29 4.02
CA HIS A 5 -13.42 -6.35 2.99
C HIS A 5 -12.65 -5.14 3.56
N GLY A 6 -13.08 -4.63 4.73
CA GLY A 6 -12.35 -3.58 5.45
C GLY A 6 -10.94 -4.00 5.88
N ILE A 7 -10.78 -5.23 6.38
CA ILE A 7 -9.46 -5.75 6.79
C ILE A 7 -8.56 -6.01 5.57
N CYS A 8 -9.11 -6.48 4.44
CA CYS A 8 -8.36 -6.56 3.18
C CYS A 8 -7.77 -5.19 2.80
N SER A 9 -8.53 -4.12 3.02
CA SER A 9 -8.08 -2.76 2.75
C SER A 9 -6.96 -2.35 3.72
N CYS A 10 -7.12 -2.60 5.03
CA CYS A 10 -6.05 -2.35 6.02
C CYS A 10 -4.76 -3.12 5.71
N LEU A 11 -4.86 -4.37 5.29
CA LEU A 11 -3.71 -5.20 4.93
C LEU A 11 -2.91 -4.62 3.75
N THR A 12 -3.59 -4.05 2.76
CA THR A 12 -2.97 -3.77 1.45
C THR A 12 -2.75 -2.29 1.16
N LEU A 13 -3.61 -1.40 1.69
CA LEU A 13 -3.71 0.00 1.25
C LEU A 13 -2.39 0.76 1.34
N ALA A 14 -1.71 0.74 2.48
CA ALA A 14 -0.46 1.48 2.65
C ALA A 14 0.61 1.06 1.63
N ARG A 15 0.79 -0.25 1.43
CA ARG A 15 1.77 -0.78 0.48
C ARG A 15 1.37 -0.50 -0.96
N ILE A 16 0.09 -0.58 -1.30
CA ILE A 16 -0.41 -0.18 -2.63
C ILE A 16 -0.12 1.31 -2.88
N VAL A 17 -0.38 2.20 -1.92
CA VAL A 17 -0.04 3.63 -2.05
C VAL A 17 1.46 3.82 -2.30
N ALA A 18 2.33 3.09 -1.59
CA ALA A 18 3.77 3.15 -1.81
C ALA A 18 4.19 2.67 -3.21
N ILE A 19 3.57 1.59 -3.72
CA ILE A 19 3.79 1.13 -5.10
C ILE A 19 3.29 2.19 -6.10
N GLN A 20 2.11 2.76 -5.87
CA GLN A 20 1.58 3.81 -6.74
C GLN A 20 2.49 5.05 -6.78
N ALA A 21 3.09 5.45 -5.65
CA ALA A 21 4.07 6.52 -5.61
C ALA A 21 5.30 6.29 -6.52
N LYS A 22 5.63 5.03 -6.83
CA LYS A 22 6.72 4.64 -7.74
C LYS A 22 6.28 4.64 -9.21
N TYR A 23 5.08 4.17 -9.53
CA TYR A 23 4.68 3.90 -10.92
C TYR A 23 3.71 4.92 -11.52
N LEU A 24 2.99 5.69 -10.71
CA LEU A 24 2.06 6.67 -11.25
C LEU A 24 2.78 7.81 -11.98
N PRO A 25 2.12 8.42 -12.99
CA PRO A 25 2.56 9.66 -13.59
C PRO A 25 2.70 10.77 -12.54
N ASP A 26 3.62 11.72 -12.76
CA ASP A 26 3.91 12.79 -11.80
C ASP A 26 2.67 13.62 -11.42
N ALA A 27 1.73 13.80 -12.35
CA ALA A 27 0.48 14.51 -12.10
C ALA A 27 -0.39 13.81 -11.05
N GLU A 28 -0.49 12.49 -11.10
CA GLU A 28 -1.28 11.67 -10.18
C GLU A 28 -0.55 11.48 -8.85
N VAL A 29 0.79 11.34 -8.88
CA VAL A 29 1.61 11.33 -7.66
C VAL A 29 1.41 12.62 -6.85
N LYS A 30 1.32 13.78 -7.51
CA LYS A 30 1.04 15.04 -6.81
C LYS A 30 -0.32 15.05 -6.10
N GLN A 31 -1.31 14.34 -6.64
CA GLN A 31 -2.62 14.18 -5.98
C GLN A 31 -2.52 13.27 -4.75
N LEU A 32 -1.74 12.18 -4.82
CA LEU A 32 -1.46 11.38 -3.62
C LEU A 32 -0.72 12.21 -2.57
N ALA A 33 0.32 12.93 -2.99
CA ALA A 33 1.14 13.76 -2.12
C ALA A 33 0.34 14.85 -1.39
N SER A 34 -0.68 15.42 -2.04
CA SER A 34 -1.52 16.46 -1.44
C SER A 34 -2.40 15.96 -0.29
N LEU A 35 -2.52 14.63 -0.10
CA LEU A 35 -3.22 14.03 1.04
C LEU A 35 -2.41 14.09 2.33
N LEU A 36 -1.08 14.23 2.23
CA LEU A 36 -0.17 14.16 3.37
C LEU A 36 -0.55 15.10 4.53
N PRO A 37 -0.89 16.39 4.30
CA PRO A 37 -1.24 17.31 5.38
C PRO A 37 -2.54 16.94 6.13
N PHE A 38 -3.40 16.12 5.51
CA PHE A 38 -4.70 15.75 6.08
C PHE A 38 -4.63 14.43 6.85
N ILE A 39 -3.77 13.51 6.42
CA ILE A 39 -3.60 12.20 7.06
C ILE A 39 -2.59 12.27 8.21
N THR A 40 -1.66 13.21 8.15
CA THR A 40 -0.65 13.36 9.18
C THR A 40 -0.92 14.57 10.06
N LYS A 41 -0.54 14.46 11.34
CA LYS A 41 -0.33 15.64 12.21
C LYS A 41 1.06 16.26 11.96
N ILE A 42 1.62 16.16 10.75
CA ILE A 42 3.01 16.60 10.48
C ILE A 42 3.12 18.10 10.73
N MET A 43 4.03 18.45 11.63
CA MET A 43 4.42 19.83 11.92
C MET A 43 5.18 20.43 10.73
N PRO A 44 5.05 21.75 10.48
CA PRO A 44 5.52 22.42 9.26
C PRO A 44 7.02 22.32 8.91
N HIS A 45 7.86 21.68 9.75
CA HIS A 45 9.32 21.66 9.63
C HIS A 45 9.89 20.43 8.91
N GLN A 46 9.06 19.44 8.53
CA GLN A 46 9.49 18.25 7.78
C GLN A 46 9.15 18.35 6.28
N GLN A 47 9.11 19.57 5.72
CA GLN A 47 8.74 19.78 4.32
C GLN A 47 9.69 19.01 3.39
N VAL A 48 9.12 18.02 2.72
CA VAL A 48 9.72 17.33 1.58
C VAL A 48 9.20 17.99 0.33
N ASP A 49 10.08 18.45 -0.54
CA ASP A 49 9.66 19.11 -1.79
C ASP A 49 9.42 18.12 -2.95
N ASN A 50 9.76 16.84 -2.78
CA ASN A 50 9.55 15.80 -3.77
C ASN A 50 8.15 15.14 -3.61
N PRO A 51 7.25 15.25 -4.60
CA PRO A 51 5.92 14.64 -4.54
C PRO A 51 5.94 13.12 -4.33
N ARG A 52 6.93 12.40 -4.87
CA ARG A 52 7.03 10.94 -4.70
C ARG A 52 7.37 10.58 -3.26
N GLU A 53 8.28 11.32 -2.63
CA GLU A 53 8.61 11.12 -1.22
C GLU A 53 7.45 11.55 -0.31
N GLN A 54 6.73 12.63 -0.65
CA GLN A 54 5.48 12.99 0.05
C GLN A 54 4.44 11.86 -0.04
N ALA A 55 4.25 11.24 -1.21
CA ALA A 55 3.33 10.12 -1.39
C ALA A 55 3.78 8.86 -0.62
N LEU A 56 5.09 8.61 -0.46
CA LEU A 56 5.59 7.56 0.42
C LEU A 56 5.26 7.85 1.89
N ARG A 57 5.36 9.10 2.34
CA ARG A 57 4.93 9.47 3.69
C ARG A 57 3.42 9.31 3.91
N VAL A 58 2.61 9.45 2.86
CA VAL A 58 1.18 9.11 2.93
C VAL A 58 1.00 7.63 3.24
N ALA A 59 1.75 6.75 2.57
CA ALA A 59 1.71 5.31 2.88
C ALA A 59 2.12 5.02 4.33
N GLU A 60 3.21 5.62 4.81
CA GLU A 60 3.68 5.47 6.20
C GLU A 60 2.62 5.93 7.21
N ALA A 61 1.96 7.06 6.94
CA ALA A 61 0.93 7.58 7.81
C ALA A 61 -0.33 6.71 7.82
N ILE A 62 -0.70 6.09 6.69
CA ILE A 62 -1.76 5.09 6.63
C ILE A 62 -1.38 3.86 7.48
N THR A 63 -0.13 3.38 7.39
CA THR A 63 0.37 2.28 8.23
C THR A 63 0.25 2.63 9.71
N GLN A 64 0.66 3.84 10.12
CA GLN A 64 0.56 4.27 11.51
C GLN A 64 -0.90 4.35 11.96
N LEU A 65 -1.79 4.90 11.13
CA LEU A 65 -3.23 4.97 11.46
C LEU A 65 -3.83 3.57 11.68
N ILE A 66 -3.49 2.60 10.84
CA ILE A 66 -3.97 1.22 10.99
C ILE A 66 -3.49 0.62 12.31
N ALA A 67 -2.23 0.87 12.69
CA ALA A 67 -1.66 0.43 13.95
C ALA A 67 -2.35 1.11 15.15
N ASP A 68 -2.55 2.43 15.10
CA ASP A 68 -3.20 3.22 16.15
C ASP A 68 -4.66 2.78 16.38
N LEU A 69 -5.35 2.35 15.33
CA LEU A 69 -6.71 1.79 15.41
C LEU A 69 -6.75 0.33 15.89
N GLY A 70 -5.60 -0.33 16.04
CA GLY A 70 -5.54 -1.75 16.41
C GLY A 70 -6.07 -2.69 15.32
N LEU A 71 -6.00 -2.28 14.05
CA LEU A 71 -6.50 -3.04 12.90
C LEU A 71 -5.38 -3.78 12.14
N THR A 72 -4.16 -3.79 12.68
CA THR A 72 -3.05 -4.57 12.14
C THR A 72 -3.38 -6.06 12.19
N SER A 73 -3.14 -6.75 11.08
CA SER A 73 -3.34 -8.19 10.93
C SER A 73 -2.41 -8.69 9.83
N THR A 74 -2.39 -10.01 9.58
CA THR A 74 -1.58 -10.62 8.52
C THR A 74 -2.37 -11.65 7.71
N LEU A 75 -1.91 -11.95 6.51
CA LEU A 75 -2.47 -13.02 5.68
C LEU A 75 -2.35 -14.40 6.34
N ARG A 76 -1.34 -14.62 7.20
CA ARG A 76 -1.20 -15.86 7.99
C ARG A 76 -2.33 -16.04 8.99
N GLU A 77 -2.78 -14.97 9.66
CA GLU A 77 -3.91 -15.03 10.60
C GLU A 77 -5.20 -15.51 9.91
N TYR A 78 -5.34 -15.20 8.62
CA TYR A 78 -6.44 -15.66 7.76
C TYR A 78 -6.14 -16.94 6.97
N GLN A 79 -5.04 -17.62 7.29
CA GLN A 79 -4.65 -18.91 6.70
C GLN A 79 -4.56 -18.88 5.16
N VAL A 80 -4.16 -17.73 4.60
CA VAL A 80 -3.92 -17.62 3.16
C VAL A 80 -2.63 -18.38 2.82
N PRO A 81 -2.64 -19.39 1.95
CA PRO A 81 -1.42 -20.11 1.62
C PRO A 81 -0.53 -19.26 0.71
N THR A 82 0.78 -19.25 0.97
CA THR A 82 1.77 -18.50 0.15
C THR A 82 1.78 -18.96 -1.31
N SER A 83 1.43 -20.22 -1.59
CA SER A 83 1.24 -20.75 -2.94
C SER A 83 0.12 -20.08 -3.74
N SER A 84 -0.79 -19.34 -3.07
CA SER A 84 -1.83 -18.56 -3.75
C SER A 84 -1.37 -17.16 -4.17
N PHE A 85 -0.19 -16.69 -3.74
CA PHE A 85 0.23 -15.31 -3.96
C PHE A 85 0.34 -14.97 -5.45
N GLU A 86 1.00 -15.80 -6.26
CA GLU A 86 1.06 -15.58 -7.72
C GLU A 86 -0.33 -15.43 -8.33
N GLY A 87 -1.25 -16.35 -7.98
CA GLY A 87 -2.62 -16.31 -8.48
C GLY A 87 -3.43 -15.09 -8.02
N ILE A 88 -3.14 -14.53 -6.84
CA ILE A 88 -3.73 -13.27 -6.37
C ILE A 88 -3.21 -12.10 -7.20
N VAL A 89 -1.88 -12.02 -7.37
CA VAL A 89 -1.23 -10.92 -8.11
C VAL A 89 -1.64 -10.93 -9.58
N GLU A 90 -1.67 -12.09 -10.23
CA GLU A 90 -2.10 -12.24 -11.63
C GLU A 90 -3.53 -11.73 -11.88
N ARG A 91 -4.43 -11.92 -10.92
CA ARG A 91 -5.82 -11.46 -11.02
C ARG A 91 -5.99 -9.99 -10.66
N ALA A 92 -5.07 -9.44 -9.87
CA ALA A 92 -5.12 -8.05 -9.43
C ALA A 92 -4.53 -7.08 -10.45
N LEU A 93 -3.56 -7.53 -11.25
CA LEU A 93 -2.88 -6.72 -12.26
C LEU A 93 -3.51 -6.89 -13.65
N PRO A 94 -3.63 -5.81 -14.44
CA PRO A 94 -4.22 -5.87 -15.77
C PRO A 94 -3.49 -6.82 -16.72
N ASP A 95 -2.14 -6.85 -16.66
CA ASP A 95 -1.30 -7.66 -17.53
C ASP A 95 -0.72 -8.91 -16.82
N GLY A 96 -1.25 -9.25 -15.64
CA GLY A 96 -0.80 -10.39 -14.84
C GLY A 96 0.72 -10.42 -14.64
N LYS A 97 1.37 -11.54 -15.00
CA LYS A 97 2.83 -11.71 -14.88
C LYS A 97 3.67 -10.74 -15.73
N ALA A 98 3.10 -10.15 -16.77
CA ALA A 98 3.80 -9.21 -17.65
C ALA A 98 3.77 -7.77 -17.13
N ASP A 99 2.97 -7.47 -16.10
CA ASP A 99 2.88 -6.14 -15.51
C ASP A 99 4.20 -5.77 -14.79
N VAL A 100 4.71 -4.56 -15.03
CA VAL A 100 5.96 -4.05 -14.45
C VAL A 100 5.93 -3.98 -12.92
N ARG A 101 4.73 -4.02 -12.32
CA ARG A 101 4.50 -4.00 -10.86
C ARG A 101 4.40 -5.39 -10.25
N TYR A 102 4.47 -6.46 -11.06
CA TYR A 102 4.24 -7.84 -10.59
C TYR A 102 5.10 -8.21 -9.38
N ASN A 103 6.42 -8.01 -9.47
CA ASN A 103 7.32 -8.35 -8.37
C ASN A 103 7.04 -7.53 -7.10
N ASP A 104 6.72 -6.24 -7.25
CA ASP A 104 6.39 -5.39 -6.12
C ASP A 104 5.08 -5.84 -5.43
N PHE A 105 4.11 -6.36 -6.18
CA PHE A 105 2.88 -6.94 -5.63
C PHE A 105 3.11 -8.30 -4.95
N VAL A 106 4.00 -9.15 -5.48
CA VAL A 106 4.38 -10.40 -4.80
C VAL A 106 5.07 -10.08 -3.48
N THR A 107 6.06 -9.19 -3.50
CA THR A 107 6.76 -8.71 -2.30
C THR A 107 5.80 -8.01 -1.34
N LEU A 108 4.76 -7.33 -1.83
CA LEU A 108 3.70 -6.78 -0.97
C LEU A 108 3.04 -7.89 -0.17
N LEU A 109 2.57 -8.98 -0.82
CA LEU A 109 1.88 -10.08 -0.15
C LEU A 109 2.79 -10.81 0.84
N GLU A 110 4.06 -11.00 0.50
CA GLU A 110 5.07 -11.58 1.40
C GLU A 110 5.27 -10.74 2.66
N ASN A 111 5.29 -9.41 2.53
CA ASN A 111 5.51 -8.50 3.65
C ASN A 111 4.27 -8.29 4.55
N ILE A 112 3.10 -8.80 4.15
CA ILE A 112 1.86 -8.77 4.97
C ILE A 112 1.43 -10.17 5.40
N TYR A 113 2.31 -11.16 5.25
CA TYR A 113 2.10 -12.54 5.68
C TYR A 113 2.46 -12.75 7.15
#